data_AF-A0AA35XAM0-F1
#
_entry.id   AF-A0AA35XAM0-F1
#
_cell.length_a   1.000
_cell.length_b   1.000
_cell.length_c   1.000
_cell.angle_alpha   90.00
_cell.angle_beta   90.00
_cell.angle_gamma   90.00
#
_symmetry.space_group_name_H-M   'P 1'
#
loop_
_entity.id
_entity.type
_entity.pdbx_description
1 polymer ?
#
loop_
_entity_poly.entity_id
_entity_poly.type
_entity_poly.pdbx_seq_one_letter_code
_entity_poly.pdbx_strand_id
1 'polypeptide(L)' 'MVRALQDDAPILDEIASEQEGRLTVAKLNVDDAPDIARRFGVMSIPTLILFNDGEPAKRVVGAKPKAALLGELAEYL' A
#
# COMPACT_ATOMS: atom_id res chain seq x y z
N MET A 1 4.78 1.94 9.19
CA MET A 1 5.54 1.83 7.91
C MET A 1 4.62 1.23 6.86
N VAL A 2 4.18 1.93 5.82
CA VAL A 2 3.03 1.50 5.01
C VAL A 2 3.44 0.99 3.63
N ARG A 3 3.72 -0.31 3.51
CA ARG A 3 4.23 -0.89 2.24
C ARG A 3 3.12 -1.21 1.25
N ALA A 4 2.81 -0.29 0.35
CA ALA A 4 1.94 -0.57 -0.78
C ALA A 4 2.59 -1.51 -1.82
N LEU A 5 1.79 -2.26 -2.56
CA LEU A 5 2.25 -3.10 -3.66
C LEU A 5 1.54 -2.63 -4.93
N GLN A 6 2.17 -1.72 -5.66
CA GLN A 6 1.65 -1.28 -6.94
C GLN A 6 2.78 -0.77 -7.82
N ASP A 7 2.78 -1.23 -9.07
CA ASP A 7 3.81 -0.95 -10.08
C ASP A 7 3.74 0.49 -10.61
N ASP A 8 2.52 1.04 -10.75
CA ASP A 8 2.27 2.44 -11.13
C ASP A 8 1.13 3.04 -10.33
N ALA A 9 1.45 4.02 -9.47
CA ALA A 9 0.50 4.58 -8.51
C ALA A 9 0.79 6.05 -8.16
N PRO A 10 0.57 7.00 -9.09
CA PRO A 10 0.81 8.43 -8.83
C PRO A 10 0.04 8.94 -7.62
N ILE A 11 -1.17 8.41 -7.37
CA ILE A 11 -1.98 8.73 -6.19
C ILE A 11 -1.25 8.35 -4.90
N LEU A 12 -0.50 7.25 -4.88
CA LEU A 12 0.25 6.83 -3.69
C LEU A 12 1.49 7.71 -3.47
N ASP A 13 2.12 8.21 -4.53
CA ASP A 13 3.23 9.15 -4.43
C ASP A 13 2.76 10.51 -3.88
N GLU A 14 1.59 10.97 -4.30
CA GLU A 14 0.96 12.16 -3.72
C GLU A 14 0.64 11.97 -2.23
N ILE A 15 0.03 10.84 -1.86
CA ILE A 15 -0.27 10.53 -0.45
C ILE A 15 1.03 10.44 0.37
N ALA A 16 2.09 9.82 -0.19
CA ALA A 16 3.39 9.73 0.48
C ALA A 16 3.98 11.11 0.75
N SER A 17 3.88 12.01 -0.22
CA SER A 17 4.37 13.39 -0.11
C SER A 17 3.56 14.19 0.91
N GLU A 18 2.24 14.06 0.92
CA GLU A 18 1.36 14.76 1.87
C GLU A 18 1.48 14.24 3.30
N GLN A 19 1.85 12.97 3.47
CA GLN A 19 1.98 12.29 4.75
C GLN A 19 3.44 12.04 5.14
N GLU A 20 4.36 12.87 4.64
CA GLU A 20 5.79 12.76 4.93
C GLU A 20 6.05 12.72 6.45
N GLY A 21 6.90 11.78 6.87
CA GLY A 21 7.21 11.54 8.29
C GLY A 21 6.17 10.71 9.06
N ARG A 22 4.96 10.51 8.53
CA ARG A 22 3.93 9.64 9.12
C ARG A 22 3.75 8.34 8.34
N LEU A 23 3.80 8.45 7.03
CA LEU A 23 3.55 7.36 6.10
C LEU A 23 4.76 7.16 5.20
N THR A 24 5.36 5.97 5.25
CA THR A 24 6.33 5.53 4.24
C THR A 24 5.59 4.70 3.22
N VAL A 25 5.52 5.12 1.96
CA VAL A 25 5.01 4.29 0.85
C VAL A 25 6.18 3.57 0.20
N ALA A 26 6.12 2.24 0.19
CA ALA A 26 6.97 1.43 -0.69
C ALA A 26 6.13 0.94 -1.87
N LYS A 27 6.79 0.61 -2.97
CA LYS A 27 6.19 -0.07 -4.13
C LYS A 27 6.92 -1.39 -4.32
N LEU A 28 6.19 -2.41 -4.77
CA LEU A 28 6.75 -3.71 -5.11
C LEU A 28 6.14 -4.16 -6.43
N ASN A 29 7.00 -4.44 -7.39
CA ASN A 29 6.62 -5.18 -8.58
C ASN A 29 6.49 -6.66 -8.23
N VAL A 30 5.34 -7.27 -8.51
CA VAL A 30 5.10 -8.68 -8.15
C VAL A 30 5.76 -9.66 -9.11
N ASP A 31 6.07 -9.24 -10.32
CA ASP A 31 6.74 -10.06 -11.34
C ASP A 31 8.20 -10.26 -10.95
N ASP A 32 8.83 -9.23 -10.38
CA ASP A 32 10.18 -9.28 -9.83
C ASP A 32 10.26 -9.99 -8.47
N ALA A 33 9.17 -9.97 -7.69
CA ALA A 33 9.11 -10.50 -6.33
C ALA A 33 7.90 -11.43 -6.07
N PRO A 34 7.74 -12.52 -6.85
CA PRO A 34 6.56 -13.38 -6.77
C PRO A 34 6.44 -14.10 -5.42
N ASP A 35 7.55 -14.40 -4.75
CA ASP A 35 7.55 -15.04 -3.44
C ASP A 35 7.01 -14.13 -2.34
N ILE A 36 7.27 -12.81 -2.43
CA ILE A 36 6.72 -11.83 -1.50
C ILE A 36 5.22 -11.67 -1.74
N ALA A 37 4.79 -11.60 -3.02
CA ALA A 37 3.37 -11.56 -3.38
C ALA A 37 2.62 -12.79 -2.84
N ARG A 38 3.19 -14.00 -3.00
CA ARG A 38 2.64 -15.24 -2.43
C ARG A 38 2.60 -15.22 -0.90
N ARG A 39 3.69 -14.80 -0.24
CA ARG A 39 3.77 -14.72 1.22
C ARG A 39 2.65 -13.87 1.83
N PHE A 40 2.28 -12.77 1.15
CA PHE A 40 1.21 -11.89 1.59
C PHE A 40 -0.16 -12.19 0.95
N GLY A 41 -0.29 -13.30 0.21
CA GLY A 41 -1.56 -13.72 -0.38
C GLY A 41 -2.12 -12.73 -1.42
N VAL A 42 -1.24 -12.07 -2.19
CA VAL A 42 -1.62 -11.15 -3.26
C VAL A 42 -2.08 -11.96 -4.46
N MET A 43 -3.40 -12.05 -4.64
CA MET A 43 -4.05 -12.78 -5.73
C MET A 43 -4.46 -11.88 -6.91
N SER A 44 -4.57 -10.58 -6.67
CA SER A 44 -4.98 -9.58 -7.67
C SER A 44 -4.28 -8.25 -7.42
N ILE A 45 -4.12 -7.48 -8.48
CA ILE A 45 -3.44 -6.18 -8.49
C ILE A 45 -4.42 -5.12 -8.99
N PRO A 46 -4.37 -3.88 -8.45
CA PRO A 46 -3.49 -3.43 -7.37
C PRO A 46 -3.93 -3.92 -5.99
N THR A 47 -2.97 -4.19 -5.09
CA THR A 47 -3.21 -4.53 -3.69
C THR A 47 -2.32 -3.68 -2.79
N LEU A 48 -2.91 -2.90 -1.89
CA LEU A 48 -2.20 -2.14 -0.88
C LEU A 48 -2.25 -2.90 0.45
N ILE A 49 -1.09 -3.05 1.08
CA ILE A 49 -0.98 -3.64 2.41
C ILE A 49 -0.38 -2.60 3.35
N LEU A 50 -1.13 -2.26 4.38
CA LEU A 50 -0.65 -1.39 5.44
C LEU A 50 0.07 -2.23 6.48
N PHE A 51 1.28 -1.81 6.85
CA PHE A 51 1.98 -2.39 7.98
C PHE A 51 2.07 -1.39 9.14
N ASN A 52 1.77 -1.86 10.34
CA ASN A 52 1.98 -1.14 11.58
C ASN A 52 2.83 -2.00 12.51
N ASP A 53 3.91 -1.43 13.05
CA ASP A 53 4.87 -2.16 13.90
C ASP A 53 5.37 -3.50 13.31
N GLY A 54 5.52 -3.56 11.99
CA GLY A 54 6.03 -4.74 11.27
C GLY A 54 4.95 -5.76 10.90
N GLU A 55 3.73 -5.61 11.39
CA GLU A 55 2.61 -6.52 11.15
C GLU A 55 1.60 -5.94 10.14
N PRO A 56 0.96 -6.76 9.28
CA PRO A 56 -0.11 -6.30 8.40
C PRO A 56 -1.32 -5.83 9.20
N ALA A 57 -1.62 -4.54 9.11
CA ALA A 57 -2.73 -3.92 9.83
C ALA A 57 -3.98 -3.75 8.94
N LYS A 58 -3.80 -3.54 7.64
CA LYS A 58 -4.91 -3.36 6.70
C LYS A 58 -4.57 -3.82 5.30
N ARG A 59 -5.58 -4.26 4.55
CA ARG A 59 -5.45 -4.62 3.14
C ARG A 59 -6.55 -3.96 2.32
N VAL A 60 -6.16 -3.32 1.22
CA VAL A 60 -7.08 -2.74 0.24
C VAL A 60 -6.79 -3.38 -1.11
N VAL A 61 -7.81 -4.01 -1.69
CA VAL A 61 -7.69 -4.68 -2.99
C VAL A 61 -8.46 -3.88 -4.03
N GLY A 62 -7.85 -3.70 -5.20
CA GLY A 62 -8.40 -2.93 -6.31
C GLY A 62 -8.03 -1.45 -6.25
N ALA A 63 -8.20 -0.77 -7.38
CA ALA A 63 -7.94 0.66 -7.50
C ALA A 63 -9.04 1.45 -6.78
N LYS A 64 -8.64 2.46 -6.00
CA LYS A 64 -9.55 3.39 -5.33
C LYS A 64 -9.08 4.84 -5.55
N PRO A 65 -9.99 5.83 -5.58
CA PRO A 65 -9.59 7.22 -5.63
C PRO A 65 -8.89 7.65 -4.33
N LYS A 66 -8.08 8.71 -4.39
CA LYS A 66 -7.26 9.23 -3.27
C LYS A 66 -8.05 9.40 -1.98
N ALA A 67 -9.21 10.06 -2.04
CA ALA A 67 -10.05 10.31 -0.87
C ALA A 67 -10.51 9.01 -0.18
N ALA A 68 -10.84 7.98 -0.96
CA ALA A 68 -11.20 6.67 -0.41
C ALA A 68 -9.98 5.99 0.24
N LEU A 69 -8.81 6.05 -0.39
CA LEU A 69 -7.57 5.53 0.21
C LEU A 69 -7.21 6.24 1.52
N LEU A 70 -7.31 7.57 1.58
CA LEU A 70 -7.10 8.33 2.80
C LEU A 70 -8.10 7.95 3.90
N GLY A 71 -9.38 7.76 3.54
CA GLY A 71 -10.39 7.25 4.48
C GLY A 71 -10.06 5.85 5.00
N GLU A 72 -9.54 4.97 4.15
CA GLU A 72 -9.09 3.63 4.57
C GLU A 72 -7.87 3.69 5.50
N LEU A 73 -6.98 4.67 5.29
CA LEU A 73 -5.76 4.84 6.08
C LEU A 73 -5.95 5.72 7.33
N ALA A 74 -7.09 6.40 7.48
CA ALA A 74 -7.32 7.43 8.49
C ALA A 74 -7.09 6.96 9.94
N GLU A 75 -7.33 5.68 10.24
CA GLU A 75 -7.08 5.10 11.57
C GLU A 75 -5.58 4.97 11.91
N TYR A 76 -4.70 5.16 10.93
CA TYR A 76 -3.26 4.90 11.01
C TYR A 76 -2.38 6.11 10.62
N LEU A 77 -3.00 7.28 10.38
CA LEU A 77 -2.35 8.56 10.06
C LEU A 77 -2.33 9.51 11.27
#